data_AF-A0A7S0S138-F1
#
_entry.id   AF-A0A7S0S138-F1
#
_cell.length_a   1.000
_cell.length_b   1.000
_cell.length_c   1.000
_cell.angle_alpha   90.00
_cell.angle_beta   90.00
_cell.angle_gamma   90.00
#
_symmetry.space_group_name_H-M   'P 1'
#
loop_
_entity.id
_entity.type
_entity.pdbx_description
1 polymer ?
#
loop_
_entity_poly.entity_id
_entity_poly.type
_entity_poly.pdbx_seq_one_letter_code
_entity_poly.pdbx_strand_id
1 'polypeptide(L)'
;VEVRSRGASTSGGHPGGPLLGCLKTFVENSMDVRPPEEIELEALEMTESLLDRYQSHKAASTAAPAIPSFFKPKPKPNTIASLIKKHAKARREQVKAESILDEGALRQIWYLIEEYAVHEGEGTVKINYDGFSQVATRARDALGPAVDAYFKASVFARFAQDGDGCISASAFAAYLGTRSTMHGLRLQLAAFDEGDSGVLPVWALEEYLRALVHDMPPLEGMEAGFHQQYARIAARKFLFFHGHNNAVRIRDLLTSPLMQELQELKNPDLMDSMHQGSLMSNWFSLQSTKRVHNTFLALDEDMNGLLSRSEFSQISNGTMSPLFIQRIFEEHVMRQRNALAAARGGGMGASLGPRDEMDLVAFTDFVLAWDHRAHPAAIKYFFPIMDLQK
;
A
#
# COMPACT_ATOMS: atom_id res chain seq x y z
N VAL A 1 -57.50 32.95 -40.41
CA VAL A 1 -58.40 34.11 -40.22
C VAL A 1 -58.23 34.57 -38.78
N GLU A 2 -57.40 35.58 -38.60
CA GLU A 2 -57.10 36.24 -37.32
C GLU A 2 -58.32 36.98 -36.79
N VAL A 3 -58.58 36.89 -35.48
CA VAL A 3 -59.28 37.96 -34.74
C VAL A 3 -58.66 38.13 -33.35
N ARG A 4 -57.77 39.13 -33.29
CA ARG A 4 -57.43 40.08 -32.21
C ARG A 4 -57.72 39.69 -30.74
N SER A 5 -56.61 39.44 -30.04
CA SER A 5 -56.47 39.45 -28.57
C SER A 5 -56.60 40.86 -27.99
N ARG A 6 -57.48 41.00 -26.99
CA ARG A 6 -57.51 42.10 -26.01
C ARG A 6 -57.04 41.56 -24.66
N GLY A 7 -56.27 42.35 -23.92
CA GLY A 7 -56.37 42.40 -22.46
C GLY A 7 -55.09 42.26 -21.65
N ALA A 8 -54.69 43.39 -21.04
CA ALA A 8 -54.07 43.52 -19.71
C ALA A 8 -52.60 43.06 -19.52
N SER A 9 -51.69 44.04 -19.58
CA SER A 9 -50.35 43.99 -19.02
C SER A 9 -50.42 43.99 -17.48
N THR A 10 -50.14 42.84 -16.87
CA THR A 10 -49.95 42.70 -15.43
C THR A 10 -48.46 42.81 -15.08
N SER A 11 -48.19 43.58 -14.03
CA SER A 11 -46.94 43.67 -13.31
C SER A 11 -46.48 42.30 -12.80
N GLY A 12 -45.25 41.91 -13.13
CA GLY A 12 -44.63 40.68 -12.64
C GLY A 12 -43.10 40.79 -12.71
N GLY A 13 -42.50 41.38 -11.68
CA GLY A 13 -41.05 41.47 -11.54
C GLY A 13 -40.45 40.09 -11.25
N HIS A 14 -39.57 39.62 -12.13
CA HIS A 14 -38.79 38.40 -11.95
C HIS A 14 -37.74 38.57 -10.81
N PRO A 15 -37.62 37.61 -9.88
CA PRO A 15 -36.66 37.67 -8.77
C PRO A 15 -35.31 37.03 -9.16
N GLY A 16 -34.78 37.39 -10.33
CA GLY A 16 -33.53 36.80 -10.88
C GLY A 16 -32.41 37.79 -11.17
N GLY A 17 -32.71 39.09 -11.21
CA GLY A 17 -31.72 40.15 -11.51
C GLY A 17 -30.64 40.39 -10.45
N PRO A 18 -30.93 40.32 -9.13
CA PRO A 18 -29.93 40.67 -8.11
C PRO A 18 -28.87 39.59 -7.92
N LEU A 19 -29.25 38.31 -8.00
CA LEU A 19 -28.36 37.18 -7.73
C LEU A 19 -27.30 36.96 -8.82
N LEU A 20 -27.65 37.18 -10.10
CA LEU A 20 -26.66 37.14 -11.18
C LEU A 20 -25.70 38.32 -11.10
N GLY A 21 -26.18 39.50 -10.70
CA GLY A 21 -25.33 40.67 -10.45
C GLY A 21 -24.38 40.46 -9.28
N CYS A 22 -24.85 39.85 -8.19
CA CYS A 22 -24.03 39.48 -7.02
C CYS A 22 -23.03 38.36 -7.31
N LEU A 23 -23.39 37.34 -8.11
CA LEU A 23 -22.44 36.30 -8.53
C LEU A 23 -21.39 36.83 -9.49
N LYS A 24 -21.75 37.75 -10.40
CA LYS A 24 -20.80 38.37 -11.32
C LYS A 24 -19.83 39.31 -10.59
N THR A 25 -20.33 40.12 -9.66
CA THR A 25 -19.47 40.95 -8.79
C THR A 25 -18.66 40.13 -7.80
N PHE A 26 -19.14 38.96 -7.35
CA PHE A 26 -18.34 38.05 -6.54
C PHE A 26 -17.24 37.40 -7.36
N VAL A 27 -17.51 36.89 -8.56
CA VAL A 27 -16.49 36.31 -9.46
C VAL A 27 -15.49 37.38 -9.92
N GLU A 28 -15.94 38.60 -10.24
CA GLU A 28 -15.06 39.73 -10.58
C GLU A 28 -14.21 40.19 -9.38
N ASN A 29 -14.65 39.99 -8.14
CA ASN A 29 -13.90 40.33 -6.92
C ASN A 29 -13.14 39.15 -6.28
N SER A 30 -13.32 37.90 -6.75
CA SER A 30 -12.73 36.70 -6.13
C SER A 30 -11.83 35.88 -7.05
N MET A 31 -11.74 36.24 -8.33
CA MET A 31 -10.59 35.83 -9.13
C MET A 31 -9.45 36.75 -8.77
N ASP A 32 -8.40 36.19 -8.18
CA ASP A 32 -7.12 36.88 -8.09
C ASP A 32 -6.61 37.06 -9.53
N VAL A 33 -6.98 38.17 -10.19
CA VAL A 33 -6.66 38.49 -11.62
C VAL A 33 -5.19 38.88 -11.79
N ARG A 34 -4.32 38.44 -10.87
CA ARG A 34 -2.89 38.70 -10.96
C ARG A 34 -2.27 37.71 -11.95
N PRO A 35 -1.39 38.17 -12.85
CA PRO A 35 -0.71 37.28 -13.78
C PRO A 35 0.03 36.18 -13.01
N PRO A 36 0.07 34.94 -13.51
CA PRO A 36 0.74 33.82 -12.84
C PRO A 36 2.18 34.15 -12.39
N GLU A 37 2.87 34.97 -13.18
CA GLU A 37 4.23 35.43 -12.90
C GLU A 37 4.33 36.29 -11.62
N GLU A 38 3.33 37.15 -11.33
CA GLU A 38 3.31 37.97 -10.10
C GLU A 38 3.04 37.11 -8.86
N ILE A 39 2.18 36.09 -8.98
CA ILE A 39 1.91 35.14 -7.91
C ILE A 39 3.15 34.29 -7.62
N GLU A 40 3.86 33.86 -8.67
CA GLU A 40 5.14 33.14 -8.53
C GLU A 40 6.22 34.02 -7.90
N LEU A 41 6.32 35.29 -8.28
CA LEU A 41 7.28 36.24 -7.70
C LEU A 41 7.00 36.48 -6.21
N GLU A 42 5.75 36.74 -5.83
CA GLU A 42 5.35 36.91 -4.43
C GLU A 42 5.60 35.63 -3.61
N ALA A 43 5.33 34.46 -4.19
CA ALA A 43 5.63 33.18 -3.56
C ALA A 43 7.14 33.01 -3.35
N LEU A 44 7.98 33.38 -4.33
CA LEU A 44 9.43 33.34 -4.23
C LEU A 44 9.93 34.29 -3.12
N GLU A 45 9.51 35.54 -3.10
CA GLU A 45 9.87 36.52 -2.07
C GLU A 45 9.45 36.05 -0.67
N MET A 46 8.24 35.49 -0.54
CA MET A 46 7.78 34.91 0.72
C MET A 46 8.62 33.69 1.13
N THR A 47 9.03 32.84 0.18
CA THR A 47 9.92 31.70 0.48
C THR A 47 11.32 32.13 0.89
N GLU A 48 11.89 33.16 0.26
CA GLU A 48 13.20 33.72 0.64
C GLU A 48 13.13 34.32 2.06
N SER A 49 12.09 35.11 2.36
CA SER A 49 11.88 35.65 3.71
C SER A 49 11.78 34.57 4.80
N LEU A 50 11.14 33.44 4.49
CA LEU A 50 11.03 32.30 5.40
C LEU A 50 12.37 31.56 5.54
N LEU A 51 13.14 31.45 4.46
CA LEU A 51 14.46 30.84 4.43
C LEU A 51 15.45 31.66 5.28
N ASP A 52 15.44 32.98 5.15
CA ASP A 52 16.26 33.90 5.92
C ASP A 52 15.92 33.86 7.42
N ARG A 53 14.63 33.81 7.76
CA ARG A 53 14.19 33.59 9.14
C ARG A 53 14.68 32.26 9.69
N TYR A 54 14.60 31.19 8.91
CA TYR A 54 15.10 29.87 9.30
C TYR A 54 16.62 29.86 9.50
N GLN A 55 17.38 30.46 8.58
CA GLN A 55 18.83 30.57 8.68
C GLN A 55 19.26 31.43 9.88
N SER A 56 18.54 32.53 10.15
CA SER A 56 18.75 33.38 11.32
C SER A 56 18.48 32.64 12.63
N HIS A 57 17.40 31.86 12.69
CA HIS A 57 17.11 30.98 13.84
C HIS A 57 18.16 29.87 14.01
N LYS A 58 18.68 29.32 12.92
CA LYS A 58 19.76 28.33 12.93
C LYS A 58 21.09 28.94 13.42
N ALA A 59 21.40 30.18 13.03
CA ALA A 59 22.59 30.92 13.46
C ALA A 59 22.51 31.37 14.93
N ALA A 60 21.33 31.75 15.41
CA ALA A 60 21.08 32.04 16.84
C ALA A 60 21.15 30.77 17.71
N SER A 61 20.94 29.59 17.12
CA SER A 61 21.10 28.26 17.74
C SER A 61 22.54 27.72 17.64
N THR A 62 23.55 28.56 17.82
CA THR A 62 24.98 28.19 17.79
C THR A 62 25.46 27.46 19.06
N ALA A 63 24.67 27.49 20.15
CA ALA A 63 24.79 26.49 21.21
C ALA A 63 23.98 25.25 20.80
N ALA A 64 24.55 24.41 19.95
CA ALA A 64 23.93 23.13 19.61
C ALA A 64 23.71 22.35 20.93
N PRO A 65 22.46 21.97 21.27
CA PRO A 65 22.25 21.11 22.42
C PRO A 65 23.09 19.84 22.23
N ALA A 66 23.69 19.34 23.32
CA ALA A 66 24.52 18.13 23.30
C ALA A 66 23.81 16.92 22.67
N ILE A 67 22.48 16.95 22.62
CA ILE A 67 21.63 16.02 21.90
C ILE A 67 20.80 16.81 20.86
N PRO A 68 20.98 16.56 19.55
CA PRO A 68 20.14 17.15 18.51
C PRO A 68 18.67 16.77 18.68
N SER A 69 17.76 17.66 18.28
CA SER A 69 16.34 17.33 18.20
C SER A 69 16.12 16.15 17.24
N PHE A 70 15.73 15.00 17.78
CA PHE A 70 15.48 13.76 17.03
C PHE A 70 13.99 13.54 16.74
N PHE A 71 13.09 14.24 17.45
CA PHE A 71 11.65 14.15 17.24
C PHE A 71 11.11 15.45 16.64
N LYS A 72 10.54 15.36 15.44
CA LYS A 72 9.83 16.46 14.78
C LYS A 72 8.36 16.08 14.67
N PRO A 73 7.44 16.74 15.41
CA PRO A 73 6.03 16.42 15.36
C PRO A 73 5.46 16.66 13.96
N LYS A 74 4.43 15.90 13.59
CA LYS A 74 3.75 16.08 12.31
C LYS A 74 3.11 17.48 12.24
N PRO A 75 3.21 18.18 11.11
CA PRO A 75 2.52 19.45 10.94
C PRO A 75 1.01 19.24 11.04
N LYS A 76 0.30 20.23 11.60
CA LYS A 76 -1.17 20.21 11.65
C LYS A 76 -1.73 20.21 10.20
N PRO A 77 -2.90 19.58 9.96
CA PRO A 77 -3.51 19.57 8.64
C PRO A 77 -3.76 20.99 8.13
N ASN A 78 -3.68 21.18 6.82
CA ASN A 78 -3.91 22.46 6.12
C ASN A 78 -2.98 23.62 6.52
N THR A 79 -1.84 23.32 7.19
CA THR A 79 -0.78 24.31 7.40
C THR A 79 0.15 24.39 6.19
N ILE A 80 0.82 25.53 6.00
CA ILE A 80 1.88 25.68 4.97
C ILE A 80 2.92 24.56 5.09
N ALA A 81 3.34 24.21 6.32
CA ALA A 81 4.27 23.11 6.55
C ALA A 81 3.73 21.74 6.05
N SER A 82 2.43 21.48 6.21
CA SER A 82 1.80 20.27 5.68
C SER A 82 1.71 20.27 4.15
N LEU A 83 1.45 21.42 3.52
CA LEU A 83 1.41 21.57 2.07
C LEU A 83 2.82 21.41 1.47
N ILE A 84 3.82 22.09 2.04
CA ILE A 84 5.22 21.94 1.63
C ILE A 84 5.65 20.47 1.76
N LYS A 85 5.32 19.80 2.88
CA LYS A 85 5.63 18.38 3.05
C LYS A 85 4.96 17.51 1.99
N LYS A 86 3.71 17.79 1.63
CA LYS A 86 2.97 17.07 0.57
C LYS A 86 3.60 17.29 -0.80
N HIS A 87 3.95 18.53 -1.17
CA HIS A 87 4.63 18.83 -2.43
C HIS A 87 6.04 18.22 -2.48
N ALA A 88 6.81 18.31 -1.39
CA ALA A 88 8.12 17.68 -1.29
C ALA A 88 8.04 16.16 -1.41
N LYS A 89 7.00 15.53 -0.83
CA LYS A 89 6.71 14.10 -1.00
C LYS A 89 6.44 13.77 -2.47
N ALA A 90 5.52 14.48 -3.11
CA ALA A 90 5.17 14.25 -4.52
C ALA A 90 6.39 14.40 -5.45
N ARG A 91 7.20 15.45 -5.27
CA ARG A 91 8.44 15.66 -6.03
C ARG A 91 9.44 14.51 -5.79
N ARG A 92 9.63 14.10 -4.54
CA ARG A 92 10.52 12.97 -4.18
C ARG A 92 10.05 11.66 -4.82
N GLU A 93 8.74 11.43 -4.88
CA GLU A 93 8.15 10.25 -5.50
C GLU A 93 8.28 10.28 -7.02
N GLN A 94 8.06 11.43 -7.64
CA GLN A 94 8.28 11.63 -9.07
C GLN A 94 9.73 11.33 -9.47
N VAL A 95 10.71 11.95 -8.79
CA VAL A 95 12.14 11.71 -9.06
C VAL A 95 12.51 10.24 -8.87
N LYS A 96 11.90 9.57 -7.88
CA LYS A 96 12.11 8.13 -7.68
C LYS A 96 11.46 7.30 -8.76
N ALA A 97 10.27 7.66 -9.24
CA ALA A 97 9.59 6.97 -10.32
C ALA A 97 10.41 7.02 -11.61
N GLU A 98 10.96 8.19 -11.94
CA GLU A 98 11.86 8.40 -13.07
C GLU A 98 13.18 7.61 -12.95
N SER A 99 13.56 7.19 -11.73
CA SER A 99 14.77 6.41 -11.48
C SER A 99 14.59 4.88 -11.52
N ILE A 100 13.37 4.40 -11.71
CA ILE A 100 13.08 2.96 -11.80
C ILE A 100 13.36 2.50 -13.22
N LEU A 101 14.08 1.39 -13.36
CA LEU A 101 14.30 0.77 -14.66
C LEU A 101 13.02 0.03 -15.07
N ASP A 102 12.44 0.44 -16.18
CA ASP A 102 11.33 -0.26 -16.81
C ASP A 102 11.82 -1.52 -17.54
N GLU A 103 10.89 -2.30 -18.09
CA GLU A 103 11.23 -3.55 -18.78
C GLU A 103 12.11 -3.30 -20.01
N GLY A 104 11.89 -2.20 -20.72
CA GLY A 104 12.71 -1.79 -21.87
C GLY A 104 14.16 -1.51 -21.48
N ALA A 105 14.37 -0.71 -20.42
CA ALA A 105 15.68 -0.42 -19.87
C ALA A 105 16.39 -1.68 -19.38
N LEU A 106 15.68 -2.59 -18.70
CA LEU A 106 16.25 -3.86 -18.24
C LEU A 106 16.70 -4.74 -19.42
N ARG A 107 15.90 -4.85 -20.48
CA ARG A 107 16.29 -5.56 -21.72
C ARG A 107 17.49 -4.91 -22.39
N GLN A 108 17.52 -3.58 -22.46
CA GLN A 108 18.66 -2.85 -23.03
C GLN A 108 19.95 -3.09 -22.24
N ILE A 109 19.87 -3.08 -20.91
CA ILE A 109 21.02 -3.39 -20.04
C ILE A 109 21.45 -4.84 -20.25
N TRP A 110 20.52 -5.79 -20.41
CA TRP A 110 20.85 -7.17 -20.69
C TRP A 110 21.67 -7.32 -21.99
N TYR A 111 21.25 -6.67 -23.08
CA TYR A 111 22.01 -6.69 -24.34
C TYR A 111 23.43 -6.11 -24.18
N LEU A 112 23.57 -5.03 -23.41
CA LEU A 112 24.90 -4.48 -23.10
C LEU A 112 25.73 -5.49 -22.29
N ILE A 113 25.13 -6.18 -21.31
CA ILE A 113 25.84 -7.21 -20.54
C ILE A 113 26.34 -8.32 -21.47
N GLU A 114 25.54 -8.78 -22.42
CA GLU A 114 25.95 -9.82 -23.39
C GLU A 114 27.10 -9.36 -24.30
N GLU A 115 27.14 -8.08 -24.69
CA GLU A 115 28.20 -7.49 -25.51
C GLU A 115 29.54 -7.46 -24.79
N TYR A 116 29.55 -7.10 -23.51
CA TYR A 116 30.76 -6.97 -22.67
C TYR A 116 31.02 -8.19 -21.77
N ALA A 117 30.27 -9.27 -21.97
CA ALA A 117 30.44 -10.51 -21.21
C ALA A 117 31.70 -11.28 -21.64
N VAL A 118 32.27 -11.97 -20.67
CA VAL A 118 33.28 -13.01 -20.92
C VAL A 118 32.53 -14.29 -21.27
N HIS A 119 32.67 -14.74 -22.52
CA HIS A 119 32.08 -15.99 -23.00
C HIS A 119 33.10 -17.11 -22.85
N GLU A 120 33.01 -17.88 -21.77
CA GLU A 120 33.69 -19.17 -21.68
C GLU A 120 32.76 -20.29 -22.15
N GLY A 121 33.32 -21.35 -22.73
CA GLY A 121 32.68 -22.33 -23.62
C GLY A 121 31.53 -23.19 -23.06
N GLU A 122 30.84 -22.76 -22.01
CA GLU A 122 29.70 -23.42 -21.38
C GLU A 122 28.58 -22.42 -21.08
N GLY A 123 28.01 -21.78 -22.11
CA GLY A 123 26.67 -21.15 -22.11
C GLY A 123 26.29 -20.17 -20.98
N THR A 124 27.23 -19.81 -20.11
CA THR A 124 27.01 -19.06 -18.87
C THR A 124 27.63 -17.70 -19.07
N VAL A 125 26.76 -16.71 -19.29
CA VAL A 125 27.17 -15.32 -19.48
C VAL A 125 27.74 -14.81 -18.14
N LYS A 126 29.00 -14.39 -18.17
CA LYS A 126 29.72 -13.84 -17.02
C LYS A 126 30.24 -12.45 -17.33
N ILE A 127 30.41 -11.62 -16.32
CA ILE A 127 30.95 -10.26 -16.49
C ILE A 127 31.97 -9.94 -15.41
N ASN A 128 33.16 -9.51 -15.81
CA ASN A 128 34.19 -9.01 -14.90
C ASN A 128 33.93 -7.53 -14.55
N TYR A 129 34.75 -6.96 -13.66
CA TYR A 129 34.54 -5.57 -13.22
C TYR A 129 34.75 -4.53 -14.33
N ASP A 130 35.63 -4.83 -15.30
CA ASP A 130 35.87 -3.95 -16.44
C ASP A 130 34.64 -3.90 -17.35
N GLY A 131 34.13 -5.06 -17.77
CA GLY A 131 32.89 -5.17 -18.53
C GLY A 131 31.71 -4.53 -17.79
N PHE A 132 31.59 -4.74 -16.47
CA PHE A 132 30.57 -4.10 -15.64
C PHE A 132 30.66 -2.56 -15.70
N SER A 133 31.87 -2.00 -15.69
CA SER A 133 32.10 -0.56 -15.80
C SER A 133 31.82 -0.02 -17.20
N GLN A 134 32.12 -0.81 -18.23
CA GLN A 134 31.77 -0.48 -19.62
C GLN A 134 30.25 -0.44 -19.82
N VAL A 135 29.54 -1.48 -19.34
CA VAL A 135 28.07 -1.53 -19.34
C VAL A 135 27.49 -0.34 -18.59
N ALA A 136 28.03 0.01 -17.42
CA ALA A 136 27.58 1.17 -16.64
C ALA A 136 27.65 2.47 -17.46
N THR A 137 28.77 2.69 -18.17
CA THR A 137 28.99 3.88 -19.00
C THR A 137 28.01 3.92 -20.17
N ARG A 138 27.88 2.81 -20.91
CA ARG A 138 26.97 2.71 -22.06
C ARG A 138 25.51 2.82 -21.64
N ALA A 139 25.13 2.19 -20.54
CA ALA A 139 23.78 2.29 -19.99
C ALA A 139 23.46 3.72 -19.58
N ARG A 140 24.41 4.46 -18.99
CA ARG A 140 24.24 5.87 -18.63
C ARG A 140 24.03 6.75 -19.85
N ASP A 141 24.77 6.51 -20.91
CA ASP A 141 24.63 7.26 -22.17
C ASP A 141 23.29 6.98 -22.85
N ALA A 142 22.80 5.74 -22.79
CA ALA A 142 21.55 5.33 -23.44
C ALA A 142 20.28 5.64 -22.61
N LEU A 143 20.34 5.47 -21.29
CA LEU A 143 19.19 5.49 -20.38
C LEU A 143 19.22 6.66 -19.39
N GLY A 144 20.32 7.43 -19.37
CA GLY A 144 20.51 8.57 -18.49
C GLY A 144 21.08 8.21 -17.10
N PRO A 145 21.29 9.23 -16.24
CA PRO A 145 22.02 9.09 -14.97
C PRO A 145 21.29 8.28 -13.89
N ALA A 146 20.01 7.93 -14.10
CA ALA A 146 19.24 7.10 -13.18
C ALA A 146 19.87 5.71 -12.94
N VAL A 147 20.56 5.17 -13.95
CA VAL A 147 21.19 3.84 -13.89
C VAL A 147 22.40 3.80 -12.95
N ASP A 148 23.03 4.95 -12.66
CA ASP A 148 24.27 5.03 -11.86
C ASP A 148 24.09 4.39 -10.47
N ALA A 149 22.87 4.44 -9.92
CA ALA A 149 22.55 3.82 -8.63
C ALA A 149 22.61 2.28 -8.63
N TYR A 150 22.55 1.66 -9.80
CA TYR A 150 22.58 0.20 -10.01
C TYR A 150 24.01 -0.32 -10.30
N PHE A 151 24.91 0.54 -10.78
CA PHE A 151 26.26 0.17 -11.22
C PHE A 151 27.39 0.62 -10.28
N LYS A 152 27.14 0.67 -8.97
CA LYS A 152 28.21 1.01 -7.99
C LYS A 152 29.18 -0.17 -7.83
N ALA A 153 30.45 0.12 -7.56
CA ALA A 153 31.44 -0.91 -7.22
C ALA A 153 30.99 -1.78 -6.02
N SER A 154 30.32 -1.16 -5.04
CA SER A 154 29.73 -1.86 -3.91
C SER A 154 28.58 -2.80 -4.29
N VAL A 155 27.96 -2.63 -5.46
CA VAL A 155 26.94 -3.57 -5.99
C VAL A 155 27.64 -4.77 -6.60
N PHE A 156 28.67 -4.56 -7.43
CA PHE A 156 29.46 -5.66 -8.02
C PHE A 156 30.05 -6.58 -6.94
N ALA A 157 30.62 -6.00 -5.88
CA ALA A 157 31.22 -6.75 -4.78
C ALA A 157 30.21 -7.57 -3.94
N ARG A 158 28.89 -7.45 -4.16
CA ARG A 158 27.87 -8.27 -3.46
C ARG A 158 27.68 -9.65 -4.08
N PHE A 159 28.13 -9.86 -5.30
CA PHE A 159 27.98 -11.12 -6.00
C PHE A 159 29.20 -12.00 -5.73
N ALA A 160 28.98 -13.32 -5.69
CA ALA A 160 30.08 -14.27 -5.67
C ALA A 160 30.91 -14.13 -6.95
N GLN A 161 32.22 -13.97 -6.79
CA GLN A 161 33.18 -13.89 -7.88
C GLN A 161 33.83 -15.24 -8.08
N ASP A 162 34.06 -15.63 -9.34
CA ASP A 162 34.87 -16.80 -9.66
C ASP A 162 36.37 -16.51 -9.59
N GLY A 163 37.20 -17.50 -9.94
CA GLY A 163 38.66 -17.39 -9.92
C GLY A 163 39.21 -16.28 -10.82
N ASP A 164 38.44 -15.86 -11.82
CA ASP A 164 38.78 -14.81 -12.78
C ASP A 164 38.18 -13.45 -12.40
N GLY A 165 37.55 -13.35 -11.23
CA GLY A 165 36.93 -12.11 -10.74
C GLY A 165 35.63 -11.75 -11.47
N CYS A 166 34.98 -12.72 -12.13
CA CYS A 166 33.72 -12.51 -12.84
C CYS A 166 32.51 -12.83 -11.97
N ILE A 167 31.39 -12.15 -12.22
CA ILE A 167 30.09 -12.43 -11.61
C ILE A 167 29.14 -13.02 -12.65
N SER A 168 28.12 -13.76 -12.19
CA SER A 168 27.05 -14.26 -13.07
C SER A 168 26.21 -13.10 -13.62
N ALA A 169 26.14 -12.97 -14.94
CA ALA A 169 25.31 -11.97 -15.61
C ALA A 169 23.82 -12.16 -15.29
N SER A 170 23.34 -13.40 -15.32
CA SER A 170 21.95 -13.74 -14.99
C SER A 170 21.59 -13.36 -13.55
N ALA A 171 22.49 -13.60 -12.59
CA ALA A 171 22.27 -13.18 -11.20
C ALA A 171 22.21 -11.65 -11.07
N PHE A 172 23.08 -10.93 -11.80
CA PHE A 172 23.05 -9.47 -11.81
C PHE A 172 21.77 -8.93 -12.46
N ALA A 173 21.33 -9.49 -13.58
CA ALA A 173 20.07 -9.12 -14.23
C ALA A 173 18.85 -9.37 -13.33
N ALA A 174 18.81 -10.52 -12.65
CA ALA A 174 17.77 -10.83 -11.67
C ALA A 174 17.77 -9.83 -10.50
N TYR A 175 18.96 -9.39 -10.06
CA TYR A 175 19.09 -8.34 -9.05
C TYR A 175 18.53 -6.99 -9.54
N LEU A 176 18.83 -6.59 -10.78
CA LEU A 176 18.29 -5.35 -11.38
C LEU A 176 16.77 -5.40 -11.43
N GLY A 177 16.20 -6.49 -11.94
CA GLY A 177 14.75 -6.71 -12.00
C GLY A 177 14.12 -6.65 -10.61
N THR A 178 14.63 -7.45 -9.66
CA THR A 178 14.13 -7.48 -8.27
C THR A 178 14.19 -6.09 -7.62
N ARG A 179 15.29 -5.35 -7.83
CA ARG A 179 15.47 -4.02 -7.27
C ARG A 179 14.49 -3.00 -7.88
N SER A 180 14.27 -3.04 -9.20
CA SER A 180 13.26 -2.21 -9.87
C SER A 180 11.85 -2.51 -9.36
N THR A 181 11.46 -3.79 -9.28
CA THR A 181 10.16 -4.21 -8.74
C THR A 181 9.98 -3.73 -7.29
N MET A 182 11.00 -3.85 -6.46
CA MET A 182 10.98 -3.38 -5.07
C MET A 182 10.82 -1.86 -4.96
N HIS A 183 11.48 -1.10 -5.82
CA HIS A 183 11.32 0.36 -5.85
C HIS A 183 9.92 0.76 -6.35
N GLY A 184 9.42 0.12 -7.40
CA GLY A 184 8.07 0.33 -7.92
C GLY A 184 7.01 0.02 -6.89
N LEU A 185 7.09 -1.14 -6.25
CA LEU A 185 6.17 -1.53 -5.18
C LEU A 185 6.21 -0.55 -4.00
N ARG A 186 7.40 -0.06 -3.63
CA ARG A 186 7.51 0.94 -2.56
C ARG A 186 6.80 2.23 -2.91
N LEU A 187 6.87 2.68 -4.16
CA LEU A 187 6.13 3.87 -4.61
C LEU A 187 4.63 3.61 -4.60
N GLN A 188 4.18 2.46 -5.10
CA GLN A 188 2.76 2.06 -5.07
C GLN A 188 2.21 2.08 -3.65
N LEU A 189 2.89 1.44 -2.70
CA LEU A 189 2.47 1.42 -1.29
C LEU A 189 2.53 2.82 -0.65
N ALA A 190 3.55 3.63 -0.98
CA ALA A 190 3.70 4.98 -0.43
C ALA A 190 2.60 5.95 -0.90
N ALA A 191 1.97 5.69 -2.05
CA ALA A 191 0.82 6.46 -2.52
C ALA A 191 -0.36 6.39 -1.53
N PHE A 192 -0.50 5.27 -0.80
CA PHE A 192 -1.54 5.06 0.21
C PHE A 192 -1.11 5.46 1.64
N ASP A 193 0.14 5.93 1.84
CA ASP A 193 0.63 6.47 3.12
C ASP A 193 0.51 8.00 3.15
N GLU A 194 -0.71 8.50 3.37
CA GLU A 194 -0.98 9.95 3.44
C GLU A 194 -0.07 10.68 4.44
N GLY A 195 0.33 10.01 5.52
CA GLY A 195 1.11 10.59 6.62
C GLY A 195 2.63 10.58 6.43
N ASP A 196 3.15 9.96 5.37
CA ASP A 196 4.59 9.65 5.17
C ASP A 196 5.19 9.03 6.45
N SER A 197 4.46 8.08 7.03
CA SER A 197 4.79 7.40 8.28
C SER A 197 5.56 6.10 8.06
N GLY A 198 5.58 5.59 6.83
CA GLY A 198 6.09 4.27 6.49
C GLY A 198 5.18 3.12 6.94
N VAL A 199 3.95 3.43 7.34
CA VAL A 199 2.98 2.49 7.90
C VAL A 199 1.65 2.65 7.16
N LEU A 200 1.04 1.52 6.78
CA LEU A 200 -0.29 1.47 6.19
C LEU A 200 -1.31 0.97 7.22
N PRO A 201 -2.29 1.80 7.62
CA PRO A 201 -3.43 1.32 8.40
C PRO A 201 -4.31 0.38 7.57
N VAL A 202 -5.19 -0.38 8.23
CA VAL A 202 -6.10 -1.36 7.58
C VAL A 202 -6.78 -0.80 6.34
N TRP A 203 -7.44 0.36 6.46
CA TRP A 203 -8.21 0.95 5.36
C TRP A 203 -7.33 1.28 4.14
N ALA A 204 -6.11 1.76 4.36
CA ALA A 204 -5.19 2.13 3.29
C ALA A 204 -4.66 0.89 2.57
N LEU A 205 -4.44 -0.19 3.32
CA LEU A 205 -4.06 -1.48 2.75
C LEU A 205 -5.21 -2.11 1.95
N GLU A 206 -6.45 -2.04 2.46
CA GLU A 206 -7.64 -2.49 1.73
C GLU A 206 -7.83 -1.69 0.44
N GLU A 207 -7.62 -0.36 0.48
CA GLU A 207 -7.70 0.49 -0.71
C GLU A 207 -6.64 0.10 -1.75
N TYR A 208 -5.39 -0.09 -1.31
CA TYR A 208 -4.31 -0.56 -2.17
C TYR A 208 -4.67 -1.88 -2.86
N LEU A 209 -5.13 -2.87 -2.09
CA LEU A 209 -5.48 -4.19 -2.64
C LEU A 209 -6.68 -4.12 -3.58
N ARG A 210 -7.64 -3.22 -3.33
CA ARG A 210 -8.78 -3.01 -4.22
C ARG A 210 -8.37 -2.38 -5.54
N ALA A 211 -7.52 -1.35 -5.49
CA ALA A 211 -6.97 -0.71 -6.69
C ALA A 211 -6.18 -1.72 -7.54
N LEU A 212 -5.47 -2.64 -6.89
CA LEU A 212 -4.65 -3.66 -7.54
C LEU A 212 -5.45 -4.73 -8.31
N VAL A 213 -6.74 -4.92 -8.00
CA VAL A 213 -7.59 -5.93 -8.66
C VAL A 213 -7.64 -5.73 -10.17
N HIS A 214 -7.73 -4.48 -10.62
CA HIS A 214 -7.83 -4.15 -12.05
C HIS A 214 -6.55 -4.47 -12.83
N ASP A 215 -5.41 -4.51 -12.14
CA ASP A 215 -4.10 -4.79 -12.74
C ASP A 215 -3.75 -6.28 -12.70
N MET A 216 -4.66 -7.15 -12.24
CA MET A 216 -4.43 -8.59 -12.05
C MET A 216 -5.38 -9.40 -12.94
N PRO A 217 -4.90 -9.98 -14.05
CA PRO A 217 -5.72 -10.82 -14.93
C PRO A 217 -6.55 -11.91 -14.21
N PRO A 218 -6.04 -12.61 -13.17
CA PRO A 218 -6.79 -13.66 -12.49
C PRO A 218 -7.97 -13.16 -11.66
N LEU A 219 -8.00 -11.85 -11.40
CA LEU A 219 -9.02 -11.19 -10.60
C LEU A 219 -10.02 -10.41 -11.46
N GLU A 220 -9.78 -10.26 -12.77
CA GLU A 220 -10.63 -9.49 -13.68
C GLU A 220 -12.08 -10.02 -13.74
N GLY A 221 -12.27 -11.34 -13.64
CA GLY A 221 -13.58 -11.99 -13.61
C GLY A 221 -14.33 -11.89 -12.26
N MET A 222 -13.82 -11.10 -11.31
CA MET A 222 -14.46 -10.92 -10.00
C MET A 222 -15.70 -10.03 -10.10
N GLU A 223 -16.78 -10.43 -9.44
CA GLU A 223 -18.00 -9.63 -9.36
C GLU A 223 -17.75 -8.30 -8.61
N ALA A 224 -18.29 -7.20 -9.14
CA ALA A 224 -18.16 -5.86 -8.54
C ALA A 224 -18.50 -5.84 -7.03
N GLY A 225 -19.57 -6.55 -6.65
CA GLY A 225 -20.03 -6.65 -5.26
C GLY A 225 -19.08 -7.38 -4.31
N PHE A 226 -18.10 -8.13 -4.81
CA PHE A 226 -17.15 -8.89 -4.00
C PHE A 226 -15.79 -8.21 -3.80
N HIS A 227 -15.50 -7.12 -4.52
CA HIS A 227 -14.20 -6.44 -4.48
C HIS A 227 -13.84 -5.97 -3.07
N GLN A 228 -14.82 -5.48 -2.31
CA GLN A 228 -14.63 -5.01 -0.95
C GLN A 228 -14.26 -6.16 0.00
N GLN A 229 -14.96 -7.28 -0.11
CA GLN A 229 -14.74 -8.48 0.70
C GLN A 229 -13.41 -9.12 0.35
N TYR A 230 -13.05 -9.17 -0.93
CA TYR A 230 -11.75 -9.63 -1.38
C TYR A 230 -10.63 -8.80 -0.75
N ALA A 231 -10.67 -7.47 -0.87
CA ALA A 231 -9.66 -6.59 -0.30
C ALA A 231 -9.54 -6.75 1.21
N ARG A 232 -10.67 -6.90 1.93
CA ARG A 232 -10.71 -7.16 3.38
C ARG A 232 -10.02 -8.48 3.74
N ILE A 233 -10.40 -9.59 3.10
CA ILE A 233 -9.83 -10.93 3.37
C ILE A 233 -8.33 -10.96 3.02
N ALA A 234 -7.95 -10.38 1.88
CA ALA A 234 -6.55 -10.29 1.47
C ALA A 234 -5.71 -9.42 2.43
N ALA A 235 -6.25 -8.29 2.88
CA ALA A 235 -5.58 -7.42 3.87
C ALA A 235 -5.34 -8.15 5.19
N ARG A 236 -6.26 -9.03 5.61
CA ARG A 236 -6.09 -9.85 6.83
C ARG A 236 -4.84 -10.70 6.78
N LYS A 237 -4.45 -11.28 5.63
CA LYS A 237 -3.22 -12.07 5.55
C LYS A 237 -1.99 -11.22 5.92
N PHE A 238 -1.87 -10.03 5.35
CA PHE A 238 -0.77 -9.12 5.69
C PHE A 238 -0.82 -8.65 7.15
N LEU A 239 -2.01 -8.29 7.66
CA LEU A 239 -2.19 -7.83 9.04
C LEU A 239 -1.91 -8.94 10.05
N PHE A 240 -2.27 -10.18 9.74
CA PHE A 240 -2.04 -11.32 10.62
C PHE A 240 -0.55 -11.61 10.79
N PHE A 241 0.21 -11.56 9.70
CA PHE A 241 1.64 -11.92 9.72
C PHE A 241 2.58 -10.76 10.00
N HIS A 242 2.25 -9.54 9.57
CA HIS A 242 3.11 -8.35 9.70
C HIS A 242 2.47 -7.20 10.48
N GLY A 243 1.22 -7.35 10.90
CA GLY A 243 0.48 -6.28 11.53
C GLY A 243 0.90 -6.01 12.98
N HIS A 244 0.96 -4.73 13.31
CA HIS A 244 1.10 -4.23 14.66
C HIS A 244 0.17 -3.03 14.84
N ASN A 245 -0.68 -3.05 15.88
CA ASN A 245 -1.69 -2.01 16.14
C ASN A 245 -2.57 -1.68 14.91
N ASN A 246 -3.10 -2.72 14.24
CA ASN A 246 -3.96 -2.59 13.05
C ASN A 246 -3.31 -1.82 11.89
N ALA A 247 -1.99 -1.96 11.75
CA ALA A 247 -1.25 -1.36 10.66
C ALA A 247 -0.02 -2.21 10.30
N VAL A 248 0.45 -2.09 9.07
CA VAL A 248 1.62 -2.82 8.56
C VAL A 248 2.69 -1.82 8.14
N ARG A 249 3.96 -2.12 8.44
CA ARG A 249 5.08 -1.28 7.96
C ARG A 249 5.35 -1.60 6.51
N ILE A 250 5.44 -0.58 5.65
CA ILE A 250 5.72 -0.75 4.21
C ILE A 250 7.02 -1.54 4.02
N ARG A 251 8.05 -1.26 4.82
CA ARG A 251 9.32 -1.98 4.79
C ARG A 251 9.15 -3.49 4.99
N ASP A 252 8.27 -3.91 5.89
CA ASP A 252 8.07 -5.32 6.21
C ASP A 252 7.32 -6.03 5.06
N LEU A 253 6.41 -5.32 4.39
CA LEU A 253 5.73 -5.82 3.19
C LEU A 253 6.67 -6.00 2.01
N LEU A 254 7.60 -5.08 1.78
CA LEU A 254 8.48 -5.09 0.61
C LEU A 254 9.29 -6.39 0.51
N THR A 255 9.78 -6.91 1.64
CA THR A 255 10.61 -8.13 1.67
C THR A 255 9.80 -9.38 2.05
N SER A 256 8.48 -9.28 2.13
CA SER A 256 7.62 -10.36 2.60
C SER A 256 7.40 -11.40 1.49
N PRO A 257 7.49 -12.71 1.80
CA PRO A 257 7.03 -13.77 0.88
C PRO A 257 5.57 -13.58 0.45
N LEU A 258 4.72 -13.04 1.33
CA LEU A 258 3.32 -12.75 1.00
C LEU A 258 3.17 -11.73 -0.12
N MET A 259 4.10 -10.78 -0.19
CA MET A 259 4.09 -9.79 -1.25
C MET A 259 4.57 -10.40 -2.57
N GLN A 260 5.51 -11.35 -2.52
CA GLN A 260 5.92 -12.11 -3.69
C GLN A 260 4.73 -12.93 -4.22
N GLU A 261 4.04 -13.68 -3.36
CA GLU A 261 2.79 -14.40 -3.70
C GLU A 261 1.75 -13.48 -4.35
N LEU A 262 1.59 -12.25 -3.85
CA LEU A 262 0.68 -11.28 -4.43
C LEU A 262 1.15 -10.79 -5.82
N GLN A 263 2.44 -10.48 -5.99
CA GLN A 263 2.98 -10.02 -7.28
C GLN A 263 3.00 -11.12 -8.34
N GLU A 264 3.10 -12.40 -7.96
CA GLU A 264 3.00 -13.54 -8.90
C GLU A 264 1.70 -13.51 -9.70
N LEU A 265 0.59 -13.03 -9.12
CA LEU A 265 -0.70 -12.91 -9.80
C LEU A 265 -0.70 -11.91 -10.97
N LYS A 266 0.31 -11.04 -11.06
CA LYS A 266 0.45 -10.08 -12.17
C LYS A 266 1.16 -10.67 -13.39
N ASN A 267 1.88 -11.78 -13.24
CA ASN A 267 2.69 -12.37 -14.30
C ASN A 267 1.96 -13.55 -14.95
N PRO A 268 1.29 -13.35 -16.10
CA PRO A 268 0.55 -14.42 -16.78
C PRO A 268 1.45 -15.59 -17.21
N ASP A 269 2.72 -15.33 -17.57
CA ASP A 269 3.67 -16.36 -18.00
C ASP A 269 4.06 -17.35 -16.87
N LEU A 270 4.14 -16.85 -15.63
CA LEU A 270 4.32 -17.69 -14.44
C LEU A 270 3.04 -18.45 -14.09
N MET A 271 1.91 -18.00 -14.62
CA MET A 271 0.60 -18.57 -14.37
C MET A 271 0.25 -19.69 -15.35
N ASP A 272 0.60 -19.56 -16.63
CA ASP A 272 0.45 -20.62 -17.64
C ASP A 272 1.34 -21.84 -17.34
N SER A 273 2.48 -21.61 -16.70
CA SER A 273 3.36 -22.66 -16.18
C SER A 273 2.92 -23.22 -14.82
N MET A 274 2.02 -22.53 -14.11
CA MET A 274 1.40 -23.02 -12.89
C MET A 274 0.22 -23.92 -13.21
N HIS A 275 0.30 -25.19 -12.81
CA HIS A 275 -0.87 -26.05 -12.78
C HIS A 275 -1.98 -25.42 -11.91
N GLN A 276 -3.24 -25.65 -12.27
CA GLN A 276 -4.43 -25.12 -11.57
C GLN A 276 -4.42 -25.36 -10.04
N GLY A 277 -3.73 -26.41 -9.58
CA GLY A 277 -3.50 -26.68 -8.15
C GLY A 277 -2.59 -25.67 -7.43
N SER A 278 -1.67 -24.99 -8.13
CA SER A 278 -0.81 -23.94 -7.55
C SER A 278 -1.60 -22.66 -7.25
N LEU A 279 -2.55 -22.28 -8.09
CA LEU A 279 -3.44 -21.13 -7.83
C LEU A 279 -4.34 -21.35 -6.62
N MET A 280 -4.71 -22.60 -6.32
CA MET A 280 -5.44 -22.95 -5.10
C MET A 280 -4.55 -22.86 -3.84
N SER A 281 -3.23 -22.92 -3.99
CA SER A 281 -2.28 -22.73 -2.89
C SER A 281 -2.00 -21.26 -2.60
N ASN A 282 -2.05 -20.39 -3.61
CA ASN A 282 -1.89 -18.95 -3.44
C ASN A 282 -3.12 -18.37 -2.74
N TRP A 283 -2.93 -17.78 -1.56
CA TRP A 283 -4.01 -17.20 -0.77
C TRP A 283 -4.66 -15.98 -1.41
N PHE A 284 -3.88 -15.20 -2.16
CA PHE A 284 -4.37 -14.00 -2.84
C PHE A 284 -5.17 -14.34 -4.10
N SER A 285 -5.27 -15.60 -4.48
CA SER A 285 -6.14 -15.99 -5.58
C SER A 285 -7.62 -15.76 -5.25
N LEU A 286 -8.40 -15.46 -6.28
CA LEU A 286 -9.85 -15.32 -6.15
C LEU A 286 -10.50 -16.59 -5.57
N GLN A 287 -9.98 -17.77 -5.94
CA GLN A 287 -10.50 -19.06 -5.48
C GLN A 287 -10.26 -19.25 -3.98
N SER A 288 -9.06 -18.96 -3.49
CA SER A 288 -8.73 -19.03 -2.07
C SER A 288 -9.59 -18.07 -1.24
N THR A 289 -9.77 -16.85 -1.73
CA THR A 289 -10.58 -15.83 -1.04
C THR A 289 -12.07 -16.19 -1.04
N LYS A 290 -12.61 -16.67 -2.17
CA LYS A 290 -13.98 -17.20 -2.25
C LYS A 290 -14.18 -18.40 -1.34
N ARG A 291 -13.20 -19.30 -1.20
CA ARG A 291 -13.27 -20.45 -0.28
C ARG A 291 -13.49 -19.99 1.16
N VAL A 292 -12.69 -19.04 1.64
CA VAL A 292 -12.83 -18.48 3.00
C VAL A 292 -14.21 -17.85 3.18
N HIS A 293 -14.61 -16.98 2.25
CA HIS A 293 -15.90 -16.30 2.31
C HIS A 293 -17.10 -17.25 2.26
N ASN A 294 -17.08 -18.22 1.35
CA ASN A 294 -18.16 -19.19 1.20
C ASN A 294 -18.25 -20.13 2.41
N THR A 295 -17.12 -20.45 3.05
CA THR A 295 -17.11 -21.23 4.29
C THR A 295 -17.78 -20.43 5.41
N PHE A 296 -17.51 -19.13 5.51
CA PHE A 296 -18.19 -18.25 6.46
C PHE A 296 -19.70 -18.22 6.22
N LEU A 297 -20.13 -17.97 4.97
CA LEU A 297 -21.56 -17.93 4.62
C LEU A 297 -22.28 -19.27 4.81
N ALA A 298 -21.59 -20.39 4.62
CA ALA A 298 -22.18 -21.70 4.84
C ALA A 298 -22.41 -22.02 6.33
N LEU A 299 -21.71 -21.34 7.24
CA LEU A 299 -21.90 -21.47 8.68
C LEU A 299 -22.94 -20.47 9.22
N ASP A 300 -23.11 -19.32 8.57
CA ASP A 300 -24.06 -18.25 8.93
C ASP A 300 -25.50 -18.65 8.54
N GLU A 301 -26.16 -19.44 9.39
CA GLU A 301 -27.47 -20.06 9.08
C GLU A 301 -28.59 -19.03 9.02
N ASP A 302 -28.52 -17.99 9.86
CA ASP A 302 -29.52 -16.91 9.91
C ASP A 302 -29.19 -15.74 8.97
N MET A 303 -28.05 -15.81 8.27
CA MET A 303 -27.54 -14.81 7.32
C MET A 303 -27.42 -13.40 7.93
N ASN A 304 -27.10 -13.31 9.22
CA ASN A 304 -26.97 -12.04 9.92
C ASN A 304 -25.59 -11.38 9.72
N GLY A 305 -24.65 -12.08 9.08
CA GLY A 305 -23.28 -11.63 8.81
C GLY A 305 -22.30 -11.86 9.97
N LEU A 306 -22.68 -12.65 10.97
CA LEU A 306 -21.91 -12.99 12.16
C LEU A 306 -22.15 -14.47 12.51
N LEU A 307 -21.15 -15.13 13.10
CA LEU A 307 -21.23 -16.54 13.51
C LEU A 307 -21.38 -16.67 15.02
N SER A 308 -22.48 -17.23 15.48
CA SER A 308 -22.63 -17.71 16.85
C SER A 308 -21.67 -18.88 17.15
N ARG A 309 -21.49 -19.22 18.44
CA ARG A 309 -20.70 -20.41 18.84
C ARG A 309 -21.27 -21.71 18.27
N SER A 310 -22.59 -21.82 18.19
CA SER A 310 -23.28 -22.99 17.63
C SER A 310 -22.97 -23.14 16.14
N GLU A 311 -23.07 -22.07 15.38
CA GLU A 311 -22.76 -22.05 13.95
C GLU A 311 -21.28 -22.35 13.71
N PHE A 312 -20.39 -21.65 14.42
CA PHE A 312 -18.96 -21.87 14.32
C PHE A 312 -18.55 -23.30 14.72
N SER A 313 -19.31 -23.96 15.60
CA SER A 313 -19.00 -25.35 15.99
C SER A 313 -19.06 -26.34 14.82
N GLN A 314 -19.78 -26.04 13.74
CA GLN A 314 -19.86 -26.90 12.57
C GLN A 314 -18.62 -26.84 11.68
N ILE A 315 -17.69 -25.90 11.95
CA ILE A 315 -16.45 -25.78 11.20
C ILE A 315 -15.65 -27.09 11.25
N SER A 316 -15.01 -27.45 10.14
CA SER A 316 -14.23 -28.69 10.02
C SER A 316 -15.04 -29.94 10.45
N ASN A 317 -16.33 -29.99 10.11
CA ASN A 317 -17.27 -31.07 10.44
C ASN A 317 -17.41 -31.35 11.94
N GLY A 318 -17.38 -30.31 12.79
CA GLY A 318 -17.61 -30.50 14.23
C GLY A 318 -16.44 -31.12 15.00
N THR A 319 -15.23 -31.13 14.43
CA THR A 319 -14.06 -31.77 15.04
C THR A 319 -13.45 -30.95 16.19
N MET A 320 -13.86 -29.69 16.37
CA MET A 320 -13.32 -28.82 17.41
C MET A 320 -14.04 -29.02 18.75
N SER A 321 -13.27 -29.12 19.84
CA SER A 321 -13.85 -29.27 21.17
C SER A 321 -14.64 -28.02 21.60
N PRO A 322 -15.75 -28.16 22.36
CA PRO A 322 -16.52 -27.02 22.86
C PRO A 322 -15.70 -26.02 23.68
N LEU A 323 -14.75 -26.52 24.49
CA LEU A 323 -13.86 -25.68 25.29
C LEU A 323 -12.96 -24.81 24.40
N PHE A 324 -12.42 -25.37 23.33
CA PHE A 324 -11.58 -24.62 22.39
C PHE A 324 -12.38 -23.50 21.69
N ILE A 325 -13.60 -23.79 21.25
CA ILE A 325 -14.50 -22.81 20.64
C ILE A 325 -14.83 -21.70 21.63
N GLN A 326 -15.21 -22.05 22.86
CA GLN A 326 -15.47 -21.07 23.91
C GLN A 326 -14.28 -20.12 24.12
N ARG A 327 -13.06 -20.65 24.18
CA ARG A 327 -11.85 -19.85 24.36
C ARG A 327 -11.52 -18.96 23.17
N ILE A 328 -11.82 -19.37 21.94
CA ILE A 328 -11.69 -18.51 20.75
C ILE A 328 -12.59 -17.28 20.89
N PHE A 329 -13.86 -17.49 21.25
CA PHE A 329 -14.81 -16.38 21.38
C PHE A 329 -14.44 -15.44 22.54
N GLU A 330 -14.00 -15.98 23.67
CA GLU A 330 -13.51 -15.17 24.80
C GLU A 330 -12.30 -14.31 24.42
N GLU A 331 -11.29 -14.87 23.75
CA GLU A 331 -10.04 -14.17 23.48
C GLU A 331 -10.06 -13.29 22.24
N HIS A 332 -10.74 -13.70 21.16
CA HIS A 332 -10.62 -13.05 19.86
C HIS A 332 -11.87 -12.31 19.42
N VAL A 333 -13.04 -12.68 19.95
CA VAL A 333 -14.31 -11.97 19.65
C VAL A 333 -14.59 -10.94 20.75
N MET A 334 -14.65 -11.37 22.01
CA MET A 334 -15.02 -10.50 23.14
C MET A 334 -13.92 -9.51 23.50
N ARG A 335 -12.67 -9.95 23.58
CA ARG A 335 -11.56 -9.09 24.03
C ARG A 335 -11.25 -7.97 23.04
N GLN A 336 -11.25 -8.26 21.74
CA GLN A 336 -11.03 -7.24 20.70
C GLN A 336 -12.13 -6.18 20.74
N ARG A 337 -13.39 -6.59 20.94
CA ARG A 337 -14.53 -5.70 21.07
C ARG A 337 -14.45 -4.82 22.33
N ASN A 338 -14.07 -5.41 23.46
CA ASN A 338 -13.90 -4.68 24.72
C ASN A 338 -12.74 -3.66 24.64
N ALA A 339 -11.64 -4.00 23.94
CA ALA A 339 -10.55 -3.06 23.67
C ALA A 339 -11.00 -1.88 22.79
N LEU A 340 -11.83 -2.14 21.77
CA LEU A 340 -12.40 -1.09 20.91
C LEU A 340 -13.37 -0.17 21.69
N ALA A 341 -14.19 -0.75 22.57
CA ALA A 341 -15.11 -0.01 23.43
C ALA A 341 -14.36 0.88 24.44
N ALA A 342 -13.30 0.37 25.05
CA ALA A 342 -12.43 1.13 25.96
C ALA A 342 -11.70 2.27 25.23
N ALA A 343 -11.22 2.05 24.00
CA ALA A 343 -10.55 3.07 23.20
C ALA A 343 -11.48 4.22 22.75
N ARG A 344 -12.80 3.98 22.68
CA ARG A 344 -13.82 5.00 22.34
C ARG A 344 -14.31 5.81 23.54
N GLY A 345 -13.70 5.66 24.72
CA GLY A 345 -14.08 6.41 25.92
C GLY A 345 -15.45 6.06 26.48
N GLY A 346 -16.00 4.90 26.11
CA GLY A 346 -17.28 4.42 26.63
C GLY A 346 -17.13 4.06 28.12
N GLY A 347 -17.78 4.82 28.99
CA GLY A 347 -17.93 4.45 30.40
C GLY A 347 -18.60 3.09 30.56
N MET A 348 -18.42 2.49 31.74
CA MET A 348 -18.85 1.16 32.22
C MET A 348 -20.35 0.81 32.07
N GLY A 349 -21.13 1.54 31.26
CA GLY A 349 -22.57 1.37 31.03
C GLY A 349 -23.02 1.35 29.56
N ALA A 350 -22.14 1.58 28.58
CA ALA A 350 -22.48 1.32 27.17
C ALA A 350 -22.25 -0.17 26.87
N SER A 351 -23.08 -1.03 27.46
CA SER A 351 -23.20 -2.43 27.05
C SER A 351 -23.73 -2.43 25.62
N LEU A 352 -22.83 -2.39 24.64
CA LEU A 352 -23.05 -3.08 23.38
C LEU A 352 -23.33 -4.52 23.80
N GLY A 353 -24.61 -4.92 23.79
CA GLY A 353 -25.08 -6.19 24.35
C GLY A 353 -24.20 -7.38 23.93
N PRO A 354 -24.26 -8.51 24.67
CA PRO A 354 -23.42 -9.68 24.42
C PRO A 354 -23.81 -10.32 23.08
N ARG A 355 -23.24 -9.83 21.98
CA ARG A 355 -23.18 -10.60 20.74
C ARG A 355 -21.90 -11.41 20.81
N ASP A 356 -22.07 -12.62 21.34
CA ASP A 356 -21.13 -13.73 21.29
C ASP A 356 -21.07 -14.30 19.88
N GLU A 357 -20.74 -13.40 18.94
CA GLU A 357 -20.87 -13.61 17.51
C GLU A 357 -19.61 -13.09 16.81
N MET A 358 -19.03 -13.92 15.95
CA MET A 358 -17.77 -13.71 15.25
C MET A 358 -18.03 -13.14 13.86
N ASP A 359 -17.41 -12.00 13.53
CA ASP A 359 -17.49 -11.44 12.18
C ASP A 359 -16.53 -12.12 11.19
N LEU A 360 -16.68 -11.81 9.90
CA LEU A 360 -15.82 -12.33 8.84
C LEU A 360 -14.33 -12.02 9.07
N VAL A 361 -14.01 -10.91 9.72
CA VAL A 361 -12.62 -10.51 9.99
C VAL A 361 -11.98 -11.43 11.01
N ALA A 362 -12.64 -11.63 12.15
CA ALA A 362 -12.19 -12.55 13.19
C ALA A 362 -12.17 -14.00 12.70
N PHE A 363 -13.15 -14.41 11.88
CA PHE A 363 -13.14 -15.70 11.22
C PHE A 363 -11.94 -15.87 10.27
N THR A 364 -11.61 -14.85 9.48
CA THR A 364 -10.46 -14.90 8.57
C THR A 364 -9.15 -15.05 9.35
N ASP A 365 -8.99 -14.34 10.47
CA ASP A 365 -7.83 -14.51 11.35
C ASP A 365 -7.74 -15.93 11.92
N PHE A 366 -8.88 -16.53 12.30
CA PHE A 366 -8.94 -17.91 12.72
C PHE A 366 -8.45 -18.86 11.61
N VAL A 367 -8.96 -18.73 10.38
CA VAL A 367 -8.56 -19.57 9.25
C VAL A 367 -7.06 -19.42 8.97
N LEU A 368 -6.53 -18.18 8.99
CA LEU A 368 -5.10 -17.92 8.80
C LEU A 368 -4.25 -18.59 9.89
N ALA A 369 -4.66 -18.50 11.16
CA ALA A 369 -3.99 -19.18 12.25
C ALA A 369 -4.04 -20.70 12.08
N TRP A 370 -5.21 -21.23 11.72
CA TRP A 370 -5.46 -22.66 11.59
C TRP A 370 -4.70 -23.30 10.42
N ASP A 371 -4.58 -22.60 9.29
CA ASP A 371 -3.84 -23.07 8.12
C ASP A 371 -2.31 -22.98 8.34
N HIS A 372 -1.83 -22.08 9.22
CA HIS A 372 -0.40 -21.83 9.44
C HIS A 372 0.04 -22.07 10.89
N ARG A 373 -0.38 -23.18 11.52
CA ARG A 373 -0.20 -23.44 12.97
C ARG A 373 1.25 -23.38 13.46
N ALA A 374 2.22 -23.68 12.59
CA ALA A 374 3.65 -23.62 12.93
C ALA A 374 4.23 -22.19 12.88
N HIS A 375 3.52 -21.24 12.27
CA HIS A 375 4.00 -19.87 12.13
C HIS A 375 3.91 -19.12 13.48
N PRO A 376 4.90 -18.29 13.86
CA PRO A 376 4.89 -17.54 15.12
C PRO A 376 3.61 -16.70 15.34
N ALA A 377 3.05 -16.12 14.28
CA ALA A 377 1.77 -15.39 14.34
C ALA A 377 0.60 -16.29 14.76
N ALA A 378 0.53 -17.53 14.26
CA ALA A 378 -0.50 -18.50 14.66
C ALA A 378 -0.28 -18.98 16.09
N ILE A 379 0.96 -19.21 16.51
CA ILE A 379 1.29 -19.53 17.90
C ILE A 379 0.83 -18.39 18.82
N LYS A 380 1.10 -17.14 18.46
CA LYS A 380 0.62 -15.96 19.20
C LYS A 380 -0.92 -15.87 19.24
N TYR A 381 -1.60 -16.33 18.19
CA TYR A 381 -3.07 -16.41 18.16
C TYR A 381 -3.60 -17.52 19.09
N PHE A 382 -2.99 -18.71 19.10
CA PHE A 382 -3.46 -19.85 19.90
C PHE A 382 -2.99 -19.83 21.36
N PHE A 383 -1.88 -19.18 21.67
CA PHE A 383 -1.33 -19.19 23.03
C PHE A 383 -2.33 -18.65 24.08
N PRO A 384 -3.01 -17.51 23.89
CA PRO A 384 -4.02 -17.02 24.84
C PRO A 384 -5.23 -17.95 24.99
N ILE A 385 -5.57 -18.72 23.96
CA ILE A 385 -6.68 -19.69 23.97
C ILE A 385 -6.34 -20.84 24.93
N MET A 386 -5.08 -21.31 24.90
CA MET A 386 -4.55 -22.38 25.75
C MET A 386 -4.18 -21.91 27.17
N ASP A 387 -3.92 -20.61 27.34
CA ASP A 387 -3.53 -20.02 28.62
C ASP A 387 -4.76 -19.80 29.53
N LEU A 388 -5.06 -20.82 30.33
CA LEU A 388 -6.20 -20.81 31.27
C LEU A 388 -5.88 -20.11 32.59
N GLN A 389 -4.61 -19.81 32.89
CA GLN A 389 -4.16 -19.20 34.14
C GLN A 389 -3.52 -17.83 33.86
N LYS A 390 -4.37 -16.81 33.66
CA LYS A 390 -3.93 -15.44 33.42
C LYS A 390 -3.63 -14.64 34.67
#